data_AF-A0AAN8E6S5-F1
#
_entry.id   AF-A0AAN8E6S5-F1
#
_cell.length_a   1.000
_cell.length_b   1.000
_cell.length_c   1.000
_cell.angle_alpha   90.00
_cell.angle_beta   90.00
_cell.angle_gamma   90.00
#
_symmetry.space_group_name_H-M   'P 1'
#
loop_
_entity.id
_entity.type
_entity.pdbx_description
1 polymer ?
#
loop_
_entity_poly.entity_id
_entity_poly.type
_entity_poly.pdbx_seq_one_letter_code
_entity_poly.pdbx_strand_id
1 'polypeptide(L)'
;MVCFAVDGEVRFNIATHQETKEQRATYVEILPDSFEESTEQRRHGLVIELSLSTGLIKCSQNPQLYFHMCEVIEKKRLELNEKVEFSVVPHETAEGGHQAIRIKRFTEKVFLPARKLCAIGVAKGKMTIKLAKASEDAE
;
A
#
# COMPACT_ATOMS: atom_id res chain seq x y z
N MET A 1 17.24 -9.07 6.45
CA MET A 1 17.48 -9.23 5.00
C MET A 1 16.57 -8.25 4.30
N VAL A 2 17.17 -7.32 3.55
CA VAL A 2 16.45 -6.32 2.75
C VAL A 2 16.62 -6.76 1.30
N CYS A 3 15.52 -6.93 0.58
CA CYS A 3 15.59 -7.23 -0.84
C CYS A 3 15.66 -5.91 -1.63
N PHE A 4 16.57 -5.86 -2.59
CA PHE A 4 16.70 -4.75 -3.52
C PHE A 4 16.17 -5.19 -4.87
N ALA A 5 15.30 -4.37 -5.46
CA ALA A 5 14.88 -4.56 -6.83
C ALA A 5 16.06 -4.29 -7.77
N VAL A 6 16.19 -5.09 -8.83
CA VAL A 6 17.04 -4.74 -9.98
C VAL A 6 16.47 -3.44 -10.56
N ASP A 7 17.31 -2.42 -10.77
CA ASP A 7 16.94 -1.05 -11.17
C ASP A 7 16.30 -0.16 -10.08
N GLY A 8 16.29 -0.58 -8.81
CA GLY A 8 15.82 0.26 -7.72
C GLY A 8 16.85 1.30 -7.25
N GLU A 9 16.47 2.57 -7.19
CA GLU A 9 17.31 3.60 -6.57
C GLU A 9 17.43 3.39 -5.05
N VAL A 10 18.65 3.57 -4.54
CA VAL A 10 18.98 3.42 -3.11
C VAL A 10 19.90 4.55 -2.64
N ARG A 11 19.66 5.05 -1.43
CA ARG A 11 20.59 5.90 -0.68
C ARG A 11 21.42 5.03 0.24
N PHE A 12 22.71 5.31 0.32
CA PHE A 12 23.61 4.66 1.27
C PHE A 12 24.77 5.58 1.65
N ASN A 13 25.37 5.30 2.80
CA ASN A 13 26.58 5.96 3.27
C ASN A 13 27.80 5.06 3.02
N ILE A 14 28.91 5.64 2.59
CA ILE A 14 30.18 4.92 2.43
C ILE A 14 30.99 5.08 3.72
N ALA A 15 31.24 3.98 4.41
CA ALA A 15 32.12 3.92 5.57
C ALA A 15 33.44 3.26 5.17
N THR A 16 34.56 3.95 5.40
CA THR A 16 35.90 3.41 5.14
C THR A 16 36.47 2.82 6.42
N HIS A 17 36.85 1.55 6.40
CA HIS A 17 37.56 0.90 7.49
C HIS A 17 38.99 1.47 7.58
N GLN A 18 39.40 1.97 8.75
CA GLN A 18 40.64 2.75 8.87
C GLN A 18 41.92 1.92 8.66
N GLU A 19 41.88 0.64 9.06
CA GLU A 19 43.02 -0.28 9.04
C GLU A 19 43.17 -1.01 7.70
N THR A 20 42.04 -1.45 7.11
CA THR A 20 42.05 -2.21 5.85
C THR A 20 41.81 -1.33 4.62
N LYS A 21 41.48 -0.04 4.81
CA LYS A 21 41.05 0.90 3.76
C LYS A 21 39.86 0.42 2.92
N GLU A 22 39.17 -0.63 3.36
CA GLU A 22 38.00 -1.15 2.67
C GLU A 22 36.81 -0.22 2.86
N GLN A 23 36.11 0.05 1.76
CA GLN A 23 34.86 0.80 1.78
C GLN A 23 33.68 -0.17 1.92
N ARG A 24 32.77 0.14 2.84
CA ARG A 24 31.52 -0.60 3.03
C ARG A 24 30.34 0.35 2.95
N ALA A 25 29.30 -0.07 2.23
CA ALA A 25 28.02 0.61 2.27
C ALA A 25 27.35 0.37 3.64
N THR A 26 26.92 1.44 4.28
CA THR A 26 26.21 1.48 5.55
C THR A 26 24.96 2.35 5.39
N TYR A 27 23.95 2.19 6.25
CA TYR A 27 22.70 2.96 6.17
C TYR A 27 22.03 2.89 4.78
N VAL A 28 21.86 1.69 4.25
CA VAL A 28 21.18 1.50 2.96
C VAL A 28 19.69 1.72 3.14
N GLU A 29 19.17 2.77 2.54
CA GLU A 29 17.75 3.14 2.47
C GLU A 29 17.28 3.04 1.02
N ILE A 30 16.16 2.37 0.78
CA ILE A 30 15.57 2.31 -0.56
C ILE A 30 14.88 3.64 -0.83
N LEU A 31 15.32 4.34 -1.87
CA LEU A 31 14.69 5.56 -2.30
C LEU A 31 13.35 5.22 -2.98
N PRO A 32 12.26 5.90 -2.61
CA PRO A 32 11.00 5.80 -3.35
C PRO A 32 10.99 6.70 -4.61
N ASP A 33 12.15 7.15 -5.10
CA ASP A 33 12.26 8.31 -6.00
C ASP A 33 11.66 8.08 -7.40
N SER A 34 11.07 9.18 -7.88
CA SER A 34 10.29 9.42 -9.09
C SER A 34 9.33 8.31 -9.57
N PHE A 35 8.14 8.33 -8.97
CA PHE A 35 6.94 7.62 -9.41
C PHE A 35 6.38 8.04 -10.78
N GLU A 36 7.08 8.87 -11.55
CA GLU A 36 6.52 9.62 -12.69
C GLU A 36 7.03 9.14 -14.07
N GLU A 37 8.07 8.31 -14.17
CA GLU A 37 8.68 8.02 -15.50
C GLU A 37 9.07 6.56 -15.76
N SER A 38 8.48 5.59 -15.06
CA SER A 38 8.63 4.19 -15.44
C SER A 38 7.29 3.50 -15.41
N THR A 39 7.04 2.73 -16.46
CA THR A 39 5.83 1.96 -16.76
C THR A 39 5.54 0.82 -15.76
N GLU A 40 6.04 0.91 -14.53
CA GLU A 40 5.73 0.02 -13.41
C GLU A 40 4.30 0.30 -12.94
N GLN A 41 3.34 -0.34 -13.61
CA GLN A 41 1.95 -0.29 -13.17
C GLN A 41 1.85 -0.88 -11.76
N ARG A 42 1.64 -0.03 -10.75
CA ARG A 42 1.26 -0.47 -9.40
C ARG A 42 0.03 -1.35 -9.51
N ARG A 43 0.22 -2.64 -9.27
CA ARG A 43 -0.86 -3.62 -9.34
C ARG A 43 -1.45 -3.76 -7.96
N HIS A 44 -2.75 -4.02 -7.97
CA HIS A 44 -3.49 -4.39 -6.79
C HIS A 44 -3.78 -5.87 -6.84
N GLY A 45 -3.74 -6.49 -5.68
CA GLY A 45 -4.06 -7.90 -5.54
C GLY A 45 -4.47 -8.24 -4.13
N LEU A 46 -4.87 -9.49 -3.96
CA LEU A 46 -5.29 -10.06 -2.69
C LEU A 46 -4.29 -11.12 -2.26
N VAL A 47 -3.82 -11.04 -1.02
CA VAL A 47 -2.99 -12.10 -0.45
C VAL A 47 -3.85 -13.36 -0.32
N ILE A 48 -3.52 -14.40 -1.08
CA ILE A 48 -4.24 -15.68 -1.05
C ILE A 48 -3.51 -16.73 -0.22
N GLU A 49 -2.20 -16.59 -0.08
CA GLU A 49 -1.38 -17.50 0.71
C GLU A 49 -0.26 -16.72 1.41
N LEU A 50 -0.02 -17.03 2.67
CA LEU A 50 1.02 -16.41 3.47
C LEU A 50 1.75 -17.50 4.27
N SER A 51 3.00 -17.73 3.92
CA SER A 51 3.91 -18.65 4.60
C SER A 51 4.89 -17.89 5.51
N LEU A 52 5.74 -18.61 6.24
CA LEU A 52 6.70 -18.02 7.19
C LEU A 52 7.73 -17.08 6.54
N SER A 53 8.17 -17.40 5.32
CA SER A 53 9.19 -16.66 4.57
C SER A 53 8.72 -16.15 3.20
N THR A 54 7.61 -16.70 2.67
CA THR A 54 7.10 -16.44 1.32
C THR A 54 5.60 -16.23 1.33
N GLY A 55 5.03 -15.75 0.24
CA GLY A 55 3.58 -15.68 0.06
C GLY A 55 3.17 -15.60 -1.40
N LEU A 56 1.85 -15.69 -1.62
CA LEU A 56 1.23 -15.59 -2.93
C LEU A 56 0.14 -14.53 -2.93
N ILE A 57 0.18 -13.67 -3.94
CA ILE A 57 -0.83 -12.65 -4.20
C ILE A 57 -1.56 -13.00 -5.50
N LYS A 58 -2.89 -12.93 -5.44
CA LYS A 58 -3.75 -13.06 -6.61
C LYS A 58 -3.99 -11.68 -7.23
N CYS A 59 -3.62 -11.53 -8.50
CA CYS A 59 -3.87 -10.32 -9.29
C CYS A 59 -4.83 -10.64 -10.45
N SER A 60 -5.45 -9.61 -11.04
CA SER A 60 -6.31 -9.79 -12.21
C SER A 60 -5.54 -10.25 -13.46
N GLN A 61 -4.24 -9.92 -13.55
CA GLN A 61 -3.40 -10.22 -14.71
C GLN A 61 -2.55 -11.50 -14.51
N ASN A 62 -2.30 -11.89 -13.26
CA ASN A 62 -1.57 -13.11 -12.91
C ASN A 62 -2.27 -13.76 -11.71
N PRO A 63 -2.77 -15.00 -11.82
CA PRO A 63 -3.56 -15.63 -10.76
C PRO A 63 -2.75 -15.97 -9.50
N GLN A 64 -1.44 -16.17 -9.65
CA GLN A 64 -0.53 -16.53 -8.56
C GLN A 64 0.78 -15.77 -8.76
N LEU A 65 1.01 -14.72 -7.97
CA LEU A 65 2.23 -13.95 -7.98
C LEU A 65 3.01 -14.22 -6.69
N TYR A 66 4.20 -14.77 -6.84
CA TYR A 66 5.09 -15.08 -5.73
C TYR A 66 5.74 -13.83 -5.15
N PHE A 67 5.91 -13.80 -3.83
CA PHE A 67 6.70 -12.77 -3.15
C PHE A 67 7.41 -13.31 -1.92
N HIS A 68 8.49 -12.62 -1.52
CA HIS A 68 9.22 -12.92 -0.30
C HIS A 68 8.79 -11.98 0.84
N MET A 69 8.79 -12.44 2.09
CA MET A 69 8.43 -11.61 3.25
C MET A 69 9.34 -10.37 3.41
N CYS A 70 10.54 -10.41 2.84
CA CYS A 70 11.47 -9.27 2.81
C CYS A 70 11.06 -8.14 1.86
N GLU A 71 10.11 -8.40 0.94
CA GLU A 71 9.55 -7.40 0.02
C GLU A 71 8.46 -6.54 0.67
N VAL A 72 8.00 -6.92 1.86
CA VAL A 72 6.98 -6.18 2.60
C VAL A 72 7.65 -4.96 3.24
N ILE A 73 7.29 -3.78 2.74
CA ILE A 73 7.83 -2.50 3.24
C ILE A 73 7.25 -2.16 4.62
N GLU A 74 6.06 -2.69 4.91
CA GLU A 74 5.35 -2.42 6.17
C GLU A 74 5.98 -3.16 7.35
N LYS A 75 6.10 -2.48 8.50
CA LYS A 75 6.55 -3.12 9.75
C LYS A 75 5.54 -4.17 10.25
N LYS A 76 4.28 -4.07 9.84
CA LYS A 76 3.21 -5.00 10.21
C LYS A 76 3.15 -6.15 9.19
N ARG A 77 3.12 -7.38 9.70
CA ARG A 77 2.89 -8.57 8.86
C ARG A 77 1.55 -8.44 8.13
N LEU A 78 1.54 -8.78 6.84
CA LEU A 78 0.32 -8.88 6.03
C LEU A 78 -0.55 -10.05 6.51
N GLU A 79 -1.86 -9.94 6.33
CA GLU A 79 -2.82 -10.98 6.66
C GLU A 79 -3.43 -11.58 5.38
N LEU A 80 -3.93 -12.81 5.48
CA LEU A 80 -4.67 -13.45 4.38
C LEU A 80 -5.91 -12.63 4.03
N ASN A 81 -6.26 -12.61 2.74
CA ASN A 81 -7.39 -11.88 2.18
C ASN A 81 -7.29 -10.34 2.30
N GLU A 82 -6.12 -9.79 2.60
CA GLU A 82 -5.91 -8.36 2.55
C GLU A 82 -5.57 -7.87 1.14
N LYS A 83 -6.06 -6.67 0.83
CA LYS A 83 -5.70 -5.96 -0.39
C LYS A 83 -4.34 -5.31 -0.21
N VAL A 84 -3.46 -5.55 -1.17
CA VAL A 84 -2.09 -5.01 -1.17
C VAL A 84 -1.78 -4.37 -2.51
N GLU A 85 -0.92 -3.37 -2.46
CA GLU A 85 -0.36 -2.69 -3.62
C GLU A 85 1.10 -3.11 -3.77
N PHE A 86 1.50 -3.49 -4.97
CA PHE A 86 2.84 -4.01 -5.26
C PHE A 86 3.27 -3.66 -6.69
N SER A 87 4.57 -3.72 -6.92
CA SER A 87 5.15 -3.71 -8.25
C SER A 87 5.44 -5.14 -8.70
N VAL A 88 5.32 -5.40 -10.00
CA VAL A 88 5.68 -6.69 -10.59
C VAL A 88 6.98 -6.50 -11.36
N VAL A 89 8.00 -7.26 -11.00
CA VAL A 89 9.25 -7.32 -11.76
C VAL A 89 9.40 -8.69 -12.41
N PRO A 90 9.90 -8.75 -13.65
CA PRO A 90 10.30 -10.03 -14.24
C PRO A 90 11.46 -10.61 -13.42
N HIS A 91 11.33 -11.87 -13.01
CA HIS A 91 12.35 -12.57 -12.24
C HIS A 91 12.53 -13.97 -12.82
N GLU A 92 13.70 -14.24 -13.41
CA GLU A 92 14.01 -15.50 -14.11
C GLU A 92 13.92 -16.74 -13.20
N THR A 93 14.06 -16.56 -11.89
CA THR A 93 14.05 -17.62 -10.88
C THR A 93 12.68 -17.91 -10.25
N ALA A 94 11.64 -17.12 -10.54
CA ALA A 94 10.29 -17.37 -10.00
C ALA A 94 9.44 -18.21 -10.97
N GLU A 95 8.67 -19.18 -10.46
CA GLU A 95 7.69 -19.93 -11.28
C GLU A 95 6.68 -18.95 -11.89
N GLY A 96 6.73 -18.80 -13.23
CA GLY A 96 5.93 -17.81 -13.96
C GLY A 96 6.67 -16.53 -14.36
N GLY A 97 7.98 -16.43 -14.09
CA GLY A 97 8.85 -15.37 -14.59
C GLY A 97 8.62 -13.98 -13.98
N HIS A 98 7.78 -13.87 -12.96
CA HIS A 98 7.36 -12.61 -12.36
C HIS A 98 7.30 -12.72 -10.83
N GLN A 99 7.79 -11.69 -10.13
CA GLN A 99 7.76 -11.59 -8.67
C GLN A 99 7.10 -10.27 -8.23
N ALA A 100 6.34 -10.32 -7.13
CA ALA A 100 5.84 -9.14 -6.45
C ALA A 100 6.91 -8.57 -5.53
N ILE A 101 7.19 -7.27 -5.67
CA ILE A 101 8.15 -6.53 -4.86
C ILE A 101 7.50 -5.28 -4.27
N ARG A 102 8.16 -4.69 -3.26
CA ARG A 102 7.74 -3.40 -2.65
C ARG A 102 6.28 -3.42 -2.18
N ILE A 103 5.88 -4.48 -1.49
CA ILE A 103 4.48 -4.72 -1.11
C ILE A 103 4.08 -3.79 0.03
N LYS A 104 2.97 -3.08 -0.16
CA LYS A 104 2.34 -2.18 0.83
C LYS A 104 0.90 -2.60 1.07
N ARG A 105 0.42 -2.50 2.32
CA ARG A 105 -0.98 -2.75 2.61
C ARG A 105 -1.83 -1.66 1.95
N PHE A 106 -2.79 -2.06 1.12
CA PHE A 106 -3.76 -1.13 0.57
C PHE A 106 -4.78 -0.81 1.67
N THR A 107 -4.41 0.11 2.56
CA THR A 107 -5.36 0.70 3.48
C THR A 107 -6.08 1.79 2.70
N GLU A 108 -7.30 1.53 2.24
CA GLU A 108 -8.20 2.61 1.83
C GLU A 108 -8.28 3.53 3.04
N LYS A 109 -7.62 4.69 2.98
CA LYS A 109 -7.73 5.71 4.02
C LYS A 109 -9.16 6.24 3.95
N VAL A 110 -10.11 5.46 4.42
CA VAL A 110 -11.38 5.98 4.89
C VAL A 110 -11.00 6.76 6.14
N PHE A 111 -10.60 8.01 5.93
CA PHE A 111 -10.71 9.04 6.96
C PHE A 111 -12.20 9.10 7.32
N LEU A 112 -12.63 8.20 8.20
CA LEU A 112 -13.86 8.42 8.92
C LEU A 112 -13.57 9.63 9.83
N PRO A 113 -14.21 10.79 9.65
CA PRO A 113 -14.23 11.76 10.74
C PRO A 113 -14.83 11.02 11.92
N ALA A 114 -14.07 10.93 13.01
CA ALA A 114 -14.45 10.22 14.22
C ALA A 114 -15.85 10.66 14.64
N ARG A 115 -16.87 9.85 14.33
CA ARG A 115 -18.20 10.02 14.89
C ARG A 115 -18.09 9.60 16.35
N LYS A 116 -17.82 10.58 17.21
CA LYS A 116 -18.02 10.43 18.65
C LYS A 116 -19.42 9.89 18.87
N LEU A 117 -19.52 8.66 19.36
CA LEU A 117 -20.73 8.15 19.97
C LEU A 117 -21.00 9.00 21.21
N CYS A 118 -21.91 9.97 21.10
CA CYS A 118 -22.62 10.53 22.24
C CYS A 118 -24.06 10.04 22.16
N ALA A 119 -24.33 8.96 22.89
CA ALA A 119 -25.66 8.66 23.33
C ALA A 119 -26.05 9.70 24.38
N ILE A 120 -27.02 10.57 24.08
CA ILE A 120 -27.86 11.27 25.08
C ILE A 120 -29.22 11.58 24.45
N GLY A 121 -30.22 10.88 24.97
CA GLY A 121 -31.55 11.37 25.36
C GLY A 121 -32.33 12.39 24.50
N VAL A 122 -33.48 11.91 24.03
CA VAL A 122 -34.82 12.53 24.12
C VAL A 122 -34.99 13.98 23.65
N ALA A 123 -35.79 14.16 22.59
CA ALA A 123 -36.88 15.14 22.58
C ALA A 123 -37.89 14.82 21.46
N LYS A 124 -39.14 14.51 21.85
CA LYS A 124 -40.31 14.50 20.96
C LYS A 124 -40.63 15.95 20.56
N GLY A 125 -40.26 16.34 19.35
CA GLY A 125 -40.70 17.60 18.73
C GLY A 125 -41.77 17.34 17.67
N LYS A 126 -43.02 17.71 17.94
CA LYS A 126 -44.09 17.75 16.92
C LYS A 126 -43.68 18.73 15.81
N MET A 127 -43.59 18.26 14.57
CA MET A 127 -43.29 19.10 13.41
C MET A 127 -44.61 19.55 12.76
N THR A 128 -45.03 20.80 12.99
CA THR A 128 -46.15 21.43 12.27
C THR A 128 -45.58 22.33 11.17
N ILE A 129 -45.75 21.92 9.93
CA ILE A 129 -45.37 22.72 8.76
C ILE A 129 -46.50 23.73 8.52
N LYS A 130 -46.21 25.03 8.65
CA LYS A 130 -47.10 26.09 8.17
C LYS A 130 -46.84 26.29 6.67
N LEU A 131 -47.85 26.00 5.86
CA LEU A 131 -47.86 26.27 4.43
C LEU A 131 -48.17 27.75 4.22
N ALA A 132 -47.20 28.54 3.74
CA ALA A 132 -47.44 29.88 3.25
C ALA A 132 -47.74 29.80 1.74
N LYS A 133 -48.92 30.30 1.37
CA LYS A 133 -49.38 30.53 0.00
C LYS A 133 -49.31 32.04 -0.25
N ALA A 134 -48.73 32.46 -1.36
CA ALA A 134 -48.90 33.74 -2.08
C ALA A 134 -47.65 33.94 -2.97
N SER A 135 -47.70 34.43 -4.20
CA SER A 135 -48.77 34.95 -5.05
C SER A 135 -48.17 35.18 -6.45
N GLU A 136 -49.04 35.23 -7.45
CA GLU A 136 -48.83 35.69 -8.85
C GLU A 136 -48.05 37.01 -8.98
N ASP A 137 -47.29 37.15 -10.08
CA ASP A 137 -47.50 38.09 -11.22
C ASP A 137 -46.24 38.06 -12.10
N ALA A 138 -46.35 37.66 -13.37
CA ALA A 138 -46.50 38.54 -14.54
C ALA A 138 -45.21 39.29 -14.92
N GLU A 139 -44.55 38.82 -15.99
CA GLU A 139 -44.38 39.55 -17.27
C GLU A 139 -43.94 38.57 -18.37
#